data_AF-A0A941FDZ6-F1
#
_entry.id   AF-A0A941FDZ6-F1
#
_cell.length_a   1.000
_cell.length_b   1.000
_cell.length_c   1.000
_cell.angle_alpha   90.00
_cell.angle_beta   90.00
_cell.angle_gamma   90.00
#
_symmetry.space_group_name_H-M   'P 1'
#
loop_
_entity.id
_entity.type
_entity.pdbx_description
1 polymer ?
#
loop_
_entity_poly.entity_id
_entity_poly.type
_entity_poly.pdbx_seq_one_letter_code
_entity_poly.pdbx_strand_id
1 'polypeptide(L)' 'MDIAKLELAAQRYRDAEEALEAARSNLQAEAVAALRQTDERGSQAQVARITGWTREYVRKLIKKADAEGQEVPAEQG' A
#
# COMPACT_ATOMS: atom_id res chain seq x y z
N MET A 1 -33.94 14.57 16.43
CA MET A 1 -32.78 14.07 15.66
C MET A 1 -31.55 14.74 16.25
N ASP A 2 -30.69 13.97 16.92
CA ASP A 2 -29.53 14.53 17.61
C ASP A 2 -28.38 14.75 16.63
N ILE A 3 -28.27 15.97 16.10
CA ILE A 3 -27.21 16.36 15.15
C ILE A 3 -25.81 16.09 15.75
N ALA A 4 -25.62 16.30 17.05
CA ALA A 4 -24.37 16.00 17.73
C ALA A 4 -23.97 14.51 17.66
N LYS A 5 -24.94 13.57 17.70
CA LYS A 5 -24.65 12.13 17.54
C LYS A 5 -24.26 11.81 16.10
N LEU A 6 -24.86 12.50 15.13
CA LEU A 6 -24.53 12.36 13.72
C LEU A 6 -23.12 12.89 13.42
N GLU A 7 -22.76 14.06 13.94
CA GLU A 7 -21.42 14.64 13.79
C GLU A 7 -20.33 13.72 14.37
N LEU A 8 -20.58 13.17 15.57
CA LEU A 8 -19.66 12.23 16.19
C LEU A 8 -19.50 10.94 15.36
N ALA A 9 -20.61 10.40 14.83
CA ALA A 9 -20.56 9.23 13.96
C ALA A 9 -19.79 9.52 12.66
N ALA A 10 -20.02 10.68 12.03
CA ALA A 10 -19.31 11.11 10.84
C ALA A 10 -17.82 11.34 11.07
N GLN A 11 -17.43 11.82 12.25
CA GLN A 11 -16.02 11.95 12.61
C GLN A 11 -15.34 10.59 12.78
N ARG A 12 -15.97 9.65 13.49
CA ARG A 12 -15.44 8.28 13.66
C ARG A 12 -15.33 7.52 12.35
N TYR A 13 -16.28 7.75 11.44
CA TYR A 13 -16.23 7.18 10.11
C TYR A 13 -14.98 7.65 9.35
N ARG A 14 -14.74 8.97 9.33
CA ARG A 14 -13.55 9.55 8.68
C ARG A 14 -12.24 9.05 9.30
N ASP A 15 -12.17 9.03 10.62
CA ASP A 15 -11.00 8.50 11.34
C ASP A 15 -10.71 7.03 10.98
N ALA A 16 -11.75 6.20 10.89
CA ALA A 16 -11.61 4.81 10.47
C ALA A 16 -11.19 4.68 8.99
N GLU A 17 -11.67 5.57 8.11
CA GLU A 17 -11.21 5.62 6.71
C GLU A 17 -9.73 5.99 6.61
N GLU A 18 -9.28 7.01 7.35
CA GLU A 18 -7.88 7.42 7.40
C GLU A 18 -6.99 6.29 7.96
N ALA A 19 -7.43 5.64 9.04
CA ALA A 19 -6.72 4.49 9.62
C ALA A 19 -6.64 3.30 8.65
N LEU A 20 -7.73 3.04 7.90
CA LEU A 20 -7.74 2.01 6.87
C LEU A 20 -6.81 2.34 5.71
N GLU A 21 -6.78 3.60 5.27
CA GLU A 21 -5.88 4.05 4.22
C GLU A 21 -4.42 3.92 4.64
N ALA A 22 -4.08 4.36 5.86
CA ALA A 22 -2.75 4.21 6.44
C ALA A 22 -2.34 2.73 6.53
N ALA A 23 -3.22 1.85 7.00
CA ALA A 23 -2.97 0.42 7.07
C ALA A 23 -2.74 -0.20 5.67
N ARG A 24 -3.52 0.23 4.67
CA ARG A 24 -3.34 -0.21 3.27
C ARG A 24 -2.00 0.24 2.71
N SER A 25 -1.62 1.48 2.94
CA SER A 25 -0.34 2.05 2.50
C SER A 25 0.83 1.29 3.13
N ASN A 26 0.78 1.05 4.45
CA ASN A 26 1.80 0.29 5.16
C ASN A 26 1.91 -1.15 4.63
N LEU A 27 0.79 -1.83 4.40
CA LEU A 27 0.79 -3.20 3.84
C LEU A 27 1.40 -3.24 2.43
N GLN A 28 1.16 -2.22 1.61
CA GLN A 28 1.79 -2.09 0.29
C GLN A 28 3.30 -1.88 0.38
N ALA A 29 3.75 -1.00 1.29
CA ALA A 29 5.17 -0.74 1.51
C ALA A 29 5.92 -2.00 1.97
N GLU A 30 5.39 -2.72 2.96
CA GLU A 30 5.98 -3.96 3.46
C GLU A 30 5.98 -5.06 2.39
N ALA A 31 4.92 -5.16 1.59
CA ALA A 31 4.87 -6.09 0.47
C ALA A 31 5.96 -5.78 -0.57
N VAL A 32 6.16 -4.50 -0.93
CA VAL A 32 7.23 -4.09 -1.85
C VAL A 32 8.61 -4.38 -1.25
N ALA A 33 8.83 -4.07 0.03
CA ALA A 33 10.08 -4.34 0.72
C ALA A 33 10.39 -5.85 0.74
N ALA A 34 9.39 -6.69 0.99
CA ALA A 34 9.54 -8.14 0.93
C ALA A 34 9.88 -8.64 -0.48
N LEU A 35 9.27 -8.06 -1.52
CA LEU A 35 9.55 -8.40 -2.91
C LEU A 35 10.94 -7.95 -3.38
N ARG A 36 11.47 -6.84 -2.85
CA ARG A 36 12.80 -6.31 -3.19
C ARG A 36 13.95 -7.06 -2.50
N GLN A 37 13.71 -7.63 -1.34
CA GLN A 37 14.73 -8.37 -0.58
C GLN A 37 15.06 -9.75 -1.19
N THR A 38 14.24 -10.26 -2.12
CA THR A 38 14.43 -11.59 -2.69
C THR A 38 13.98 -11.64 -4.15
N ASP A 39 14.93 -11.87 -5.04
CA ASP A 39 14.72 -12.11 -6.47
C ASP A 39 14.03 -13.45 -6.79
N GLU A 40 13.66 -14.25 -5.77
CA GLU A 40 12.96 -15.50 -6.00
C GLU A 40 11.55 -15.26 -6.55
N ARG A 41 11.26 -15.90 -7.69
CA ARG A 41 9.89 -16.00 -8.23
C ARG A 41 8.87 -16.54 -7.21
N GLY A 42 9.31 -17.21 -6.14
CA GLY A 42 8.49 -17.67 -5.02
C GLY A 42 7.91 -16.53 -4.16
N SER A 43 8.60 -15.40 -4.07
CA SER A 43 8.27 -14.29 -3.17
C SER A 43 6.97 -13.59 -3.56
N GLN A 44 6.68 -13.49 -4.86
CA GLN A 44 5.39 -12.97 -5.35
C GLN A 44 4.20 -13.86 -4.99
N ALA A 45 4.37 -15.19 -5.03
CA ALA A 45 3.31 -16.12 -4.68
C ALA A 45 3.04 -16.12 -3.17
N GLN A 46 4.09 -15.99 -2.38
CA GLN A 46 3.99 -15.88 -0.92
C GLN A 46 3.32 -14.57 -0.49
N VAL A 47 3.72 -13.43 -1.07
CA VAL A 47 3.09 -12.13 -0.79
C VAL A 47 1.61 -12.15 -1.18
N ALA A 48 1.26 -12.68 -2.34
CA ALA A 48 -0.13 -12.85 -2.76
C ALA A 48 -0.94 -13.72 -1.77
N ARG A 49 -0.33 -14.79 -1.25
CA ARG A 49 -0.98 -15.68 -0.27
C ARG A 49 -1.21 -15.02 1.08
N ILE A 50 -0.24 -14.25 1.58
CA ILE A 50 -0.33 -13.57 2.89
C ILE A 50 -1.33 -12.42 2.84
N THR A 51 -1.27 -11.61 1.79
CA THR A 51 -2.11 -10.41 1.63
C THR A 51 -3.50 -10.71 1.09
N GLY A 52 -3.70 -11.89 0.50
CA GLY A 52 -4.92 -12.22 -0.25
C GLY A 52 -5.01 -11.53 -1.61
N TRP A 53 -3.97 -10.78 -2.03
CA TRP A 53 -3.97 -10.11 -3.32
C TRP A 53 -3.75 -11.07 -4.48
N THR A 54 -4.25 -10.69 -5.65
CA THR A 54 -3.93 -11.42 -6.87
C THR A 54 -2.47 -11.21 -7.25
N ARG A 55 -1.86 -12.21 -7.88
CA ARG A 55 -0.48 -12.11 -8.39
C ARG A 55 -0.31 -10.94 -9.36
N GLU A 56 -1.36 -10.60 -10.10
CA GLU A 56 -1.36 -9.44 -10.99
C GLU A 56 -1.28 -8.13 -10.23
N TYR A 57 -2.02 -7.98 -9.12
CA TYR A 57 -1.93 -6.80 -8.27
C TYR A 57 -0.52 -6.65 -7.68
N VAL A 58 0.05 -7.75 -7.15
CA VAL A 58 1.43 -7.77 -6.63
C VAL A 58 2.45 -7.36 -7.71
N ARG A 59 2.30 -7.84 -8.94
CA ARG A 59 3.17 -7.45 -10.06
C ARG A 59 3.04 -5.96 -10.41
N LYS A 60 1.81 -5.43 -10.43
CA LYS A 60 1.57 -4.00 -10.68
C LYS A 60 2.19 -3.15 -9.58
N LEU A 61 2.09 -3.60 -8.32
CA LEU A 61 2.63 -2.91 -7.16
C LEU A 61 4.16 -2.77 -7.22
N ILE A 62 4.89 -3.86 -7.49
CA ILE A 62 6.35 -3.81 -7.60
C ILE A 62 6.79 -2.98 -8.81
N LYS A 63 6.09 -3.07 -9.95
CA LYS A 63 6.38 -2.26 -11.13
C LYS A 63 6.17 -0.76 -10.87
N LYS A 64 5.11 -0.41 -10.14
CA LYS A 64 4.85 0.97 -9.74
C LYS A 64 5.98 1.48 -8.82
N ALA A 65 6.34 0.71 -7.80
CA ALA A 65 7.41 1.08 -6.88
C ALA A 65 8.78 1.20 -7.55
N ASP A 66 9.06 0.37 -8.55
CA ASP A 66 10.28 0.44 -9.37
C ASP A 66 10.33 1.73 -10.21
N ALA A 67 9.20 2.10 -10.82
CA ALA A 67 9.08 3.35 -11.57
C ALA A 67 9.18 4.61 -10.68
N GLU A 68 8.61 4.59 -9.48
CA GLU A 68 8.70 5.68 -8.49
C GLU A 68 10.11 5.79 -7.88
N GLY A 69 10.88 4.70 -7.83
CA GLY A 69 12.28 4.70 -7.38
C GLY A 69 13.30 5.21 -8.41
N GLN A 70 12.85 5.54 -9.63
CA GLN A 70 13.67 5.94 -10.77
C GLN A 70 13.53 7.43 -11.12
N GLU A 71 13.20 8.27 -10.13
CA GLU A 71 13.38 9.72 -10.23
C GLU A 71 14.89 10.04 -10.13
N VAL A 72 15.52 10.08 -11.29
CA VAL A 72 16.91 10.53 -11.47
C VAL A 72 17.09 11.96 -10.93
N PRO A 73 18.03 12.22 -10.00
CA PRO A 73 18.43 13.60 -9.75
C PRO A 73 19.06 14.12 -11.04
N ALA A 74 18.38 15.07 -11.67
CA ALA A 74 18.91 15.83 -12.78
C ALA A 74 20.25 16.44 -12.34
N GLU A 75 21.31 15.94 -12.96
CA GLU A 75 22.62 16.55 -13.07
C GLU A 75 22.46 18.06 -13.29
N GLN A 76 22.86 18.87 -12.30
CA GLN A 76 23.17 20.28 -12.53
C GLN A 76 24.68 20.41 -12.44
N GLY A 77 25.30 20.57 -13.61
CA GLY A 77 26.71 20.89 -13.79
C GLY A 77 27.04 22.35 -13.50
#